data_AF-A0A150TF26-F1
#
_entry.id   AF-A0A150TF26-F1
#
_cell.length_a   1.000
_cell.length_b   1.000
_cell.length_c   1.000
_cell.angle_alpha   90.00
_cell.angle_beta   90.00
_cell.angle_gamma   90.00
#
_symmetry.space_group_name_H-M   'P 1'
#
loop_
_entity.id
_entity.type
_entity.pdbx_description
1 polymer ?
#
loop_
_entity_poly.entity_id
_entity_poly.type
_entity_poly.pdbx_seq_one_letter_code
_entity_poly.pdbx_strand_id
1 'polypeptide(L)'
;EPLLVGDLSARYGGAARGHRSHRTGRDADLLLYALTPDGRPVRSPGFIDFGPDGLARIGAADPASSGADEYVRLDVEREWLLVKSLVRSPDAHVQWLFVARWLEALIIEYARALGEDPELVWVAESVLLQPGDSTAHADHLHLRVACTPDAFLSGCLGGGPYWPWLPAVPQLVPPPDVDLAAAILDDLLPGGAAAGSRVAAPDSAL
;
A
#
# COMPACT_ATOMS: atom_id res chain seq x y z
N GLU A 1 -21.93 8.05 -4.07
CA GLU A 1 -21.53 7.75 -2.68
C GLU A 1 -20.04 7.99 -2.50
N PRO A 2 -19.57 8.49 -1.35
CA PRO A 2 -18.15 8.79 -1.11
C PRO A 2 -17.34 7.51 -0.89
N LEU A 3 -16.01 7.61 -1.04
CA LEU A 3 -15.08 6.58 -0.56
C LEU A 3 -15.21 6.47 0.96
N LEU A 4 -15.27 5.25 1.48
CA LEU A 4 -15.19 5.02 2.92
C LEU A 4 -13.81 4.48 3.29
N VAL A 5 -13.23 5.06 4.32
CA VAL A 5 -11.97 4.61 4.90
C VAL A 5 -12.30 3.74 6.12
N GLY A 6 -11.75 2.53 6.13
CA GLY A 6 -11.82 1.57 7.22
C GLY A 6 -10.66 1.79 8.19
N ASP A 7 -9.94 0.71 8.49
CA ASP A 7 -8.88 0.73 9.49
C ASP A 7 -7.64 1.49 8.99
N LEU A 8 -7.01 2.18 9.94
CA LEU A 8 -5.73 2.85 9.82
C LEU A 8 -4.83 2.36 10.96
N SER A 9 -3.56 2.79 10.93
CA SER A 9 -2.69 2.60 12.09
C SER A 9 -3.21 3.34 13.33
N ALA A 10 -2.98 2.77 14.51
CA ALA A 10 -3.22 3.47 15.77
C ALA A 10 -2.39 4.76 15.86
N ARG A 11 -2.79 5.68 16.75
CA ARG A 11 -2.15 7.00 16.92
C ARG A 11 -0.62 6.97 17.00
N TYR A 12 -0.05 5.93 17.60
CA TYR A 12 1.40 5.75 17.74
C TYR A 12 1.91 4.47 17.06
N GLY A 13 1.13 3.93 16.12
CA GLY A 13 1.41 2.67 15.46
C GLY A 13 1.35 1.47 16.41
N GLY A 14 2.17 0.46 16.13
CA GLY A 14 2.27 -0.77 16.92
C GLY A 14 1.32 -1.89 16.46
N ALA A 15 1.30 -2.99 17.21
CA ALA A 15 0.45 -4.12 16.89
C ALA A 15 -1.03 -3.79 17.16
N ALA A 16 -1.91 -4.10 16.22
CA ALA A 16 -3.36 -4.07 16.42
C ALA A 16 -3.93 -5.49 16.29
N ARG A 17 -4.95 -5.80 17.09
CA ARG A 17 -5.63 -7.11 16.99
C ARG A 17 -6.30 -7.21 15.63
N GLY A 18 -6.11 -8.33 14.94
CA GLY A 18 -6.70 -8.57 13.60
C GLY A 18 -5.80 -8.13 12.43
N HIS A 19 -4.80 -7.28 12.67
CA HIS A 19 -3.93 -6.76 11.61
C HIS A 19 -2.47 -7.17 11.86
N ARG A 20 -1.84 -7.80 10.85
CA ARG A 20 -0.38 -8.03 10.85
C ARG A 20 0.38 -6.78 10.37
N SER A 21 -0.25 -6.00 9.50
CA SER A 21 0.14 -4.66 9.01
C SER A 21 -0.46 -3.55 9.90
N HIS A 22 -0.57 -2.31 9.41
CA HIS A 22 -1.18 -1.17 10.11
C HIS A 22 -0.41 -0.71 11.36
N ARG A 23 0.92 -0.86 11.33
CA ARG A 23 1.77 -0.60 12.50
C ARG A 23 2.56 0.70 12.44
N THR A 24 2.61 1.36 11.28
CA THR A 24 3.60 2.40 10.99
C THR A 24 3.02 3.65 10.34
N GLY A 25 1.68 3.79 10.28
CA GLY A 25 1.04 4.95 9.64
C GLY A 25 1.10 4.92 8.11
N ARG A 26 1.38 3.76 7.51
CA ARG A 26 1.56 3.59 6.06
C ARG A 26 0.49 2.74 5.39
N ASP A 27 -0.44 2.22 6.16
CA ASP A 27 -1.48 1.31 5.69
C ASP A 27 -2.85 1.97 5.90
N ALA A 28 -3.77 1.75 4.95
CA ALA A 28 -5.15 2.18 5.05
C ALA A 28 -6.08 1.19 4.33
N ASP A 29 -7.16 0.79 4.97
CA ASP A 29 -8.18 -0.05 4.33
C ASP A 29 -9.22 0.85 3.68
N LEU A 30 -9.41 0.69 2.37
CA LEU A 30 -10.38 1.44 1.58
C LEU A 30 -11.53 0.50 1.22
N LEU A 31 -12.74 0.83 1.66
CA LEU A 31 -13.89 -0.05 1.42
C LEU A 31 -14.32 0.02 -0.04
N LEU A 32 -14.65 -1.16 -0.59
CA LEU A 32 -15.01 -1.31 -1.99
C LEU A 32 -16.31 -0.56 -2.30
N TYR A 33 -16.34 0.16 -3.41
CA TYR A 33 -17.50 0.76 -4.02
C TYR A 33 -18.49 -0.32 -4.47
N ALA A 34 -19.76 -0.04 -4.21
CA ALA A 34 -20.84 -0.96 -4.44
C ALA A 34 -21.95 -0.33 -5.28
N LEU A 35 -22.57 -1.16 -6.09
CA LEU A 35 -23.80 -0.89 -6.81
C LEU A 35 -24.92 -1.78 -6.27
N THR A 36 -26.15 -1.32 -6.34
CA THR A 36 -27.30 -2.23 -6.32
C THR A 36 -27.23 -3.21 -7.51
N PRO A 37 -27.99 -4.32 -7.50
CA PRO A 37 -28.05 -5.24 -8.64
C PRO A 37 -28.50 -4.58 -9.95
N ASP A 38 -29.30 -3.50 -9.86
CA ASP A 38 -29.76 -2.69 -10.99
C ASP A 38 -28.79 -1.55 -11.39
N GLY A 39 -27.61 -1.47 -10.77
CA GLY A 39 -26.51 -0.59 -11.21
C GLY A 39 -26.51 0.82 -10.61
N ARG A 40 -27.26 1.07 -9.53
CA ARG A 40 -27.23 2.36 -8.83
C ARG A 40 -26.12 2.37 -7.79
N PRO A 41 -25.24 3.40 -7.74
CA PRO A 41 -24.23 3.51 -6.70
C PRO A 41 -24.85 3.56 -5.30
N VAL A 42 -24.31 2.74 -4.40
CA VAL A 42 -24.69 2.71 -2.98
C VAL A 42 -23.48 2.92 -2.10
N ARG A 43 -23.74 3.33 -0.85
CA ARG A 43 -22.69 3.50 0.13
C ARG A 43 -22.13 2.12 0.41
N SER A 44 -20.80 2.01 0.52
CA SER A 44 -20.18 0.71 0.77
C SER A 44 -20.80 0.06 2.02
N PRO A 45 -21.20 -1.22 1.93
CA PRO A 45 -21.83 -1.94 3.04
C PRO A 45 -20.85 -2.37 4.13
N GLY A 46 -19.57 -1.98 4.03
CA GLY A 46 -18.53 -2.33 4.99
C GLY A 46 -17.62 -3.45 4.48
N PHE A 47 -16.96 -4.11 5.42
CA PHE A 47 -16.11 -5.28 5.18
C PHE A 47 -16.99 -6.51 4.90
N ILE A 48 -17.49 -6.63 3.67
CA ILE A 48 -18.20 -7.82 3.18
C ILE A 48 -17.46 -8.42 1.99
N ASP A 49 -17.34 -9.74 1.97
CA ASP A 49 -16.62 -10.44 0.90
C ASP A 49 -17.40 -10.38 -0.43
N PHE A 50 -16.75 -9.85 -1.46
CA PHE A 50 -17.16 -9.95 -2.85
C PHE A 50 -16.61 -11.24 -3.47
N GLY A 51 -17.51 -12.03 -4.06
CA GLY A 51 -17.17 -13.24 -4.76
C GLY A 51 -16.46 -13.01 -6.11
N PRO A 52 -16.02 -14.08 -6.78
CA PRO A 52 -15.41 -14.00 -8.11
C PRO A 52 -16.31 -13.41 -9.20
N ASP A 53 -17.62 -13.40 -8.99
CA ASP A 53 -18.62 -12.77 -9.85
C ASP A 53 -18.84 -11.27 -9.55
N GLY A 54 -18.11 -10.74 -8.56
CA GLY A 54 -18.27 -9.38 -8.08
C GLY A 54 -19.56 -9.16 -7.30
N LEU A 55 -20.24 -10.22 -6.83
CA LEU A 55 -21.41 -10.11 -5.96
C LEU A 55 -21.01 -10.26 -4.49
N ALA A 56 -21.65 -9.49 -3.63
CA ALA A 56 -21.56 -9.65 -2.18
C ALA A 56 -22.95 -9.68 -1.56
N ARG A 57 -23.12 -10.51 -0.54
CA ARG A 57 -24.38 -10.67 0.18
C ARG A 57 -24.42 -9.75 1.40
N ILE A 58 -25.45 -8.93 1.50
CA ILE A 58 -25.73 -8.01 2.60
C ILE A 58 -26.71 -8.69 3.58
N GLY A 59 -26.48 -8.53 4.88
CA GLY A 59 -27.42 -9.01 5.91
C GLY A 59 -27.12 -10.39 6.51
N ALA A 60 -25.98 -11.00 6.17
CA ALA A 60 -25.55 -12.28 6.75
C ALA A 60 -25.22 -12.25 8.25
N ALA A 61 -25.37 -11.10 8.92
CA ALA A 61 -25.04 -10.93 10.33
C ALA A 61 -26.09 -11.51 11.30
N ASP A 62 -27.33 -11.73 10.87
CA ASP A 62 -28.37 -12.35 11.70
C ASP A 62 -29.10 -13.51 10.97
N PRO A 63 -28.79 -14.78 11.30
CA PRO A 63 -29.47 -15.95 10.73
C PRO A 63 -30.95 -16.07 11.11
N ALA A 64 -31.47 -15.24 12.03
CA ALA A 64 -32.88 -15.18 12.39
C ALA A 64 -33.67 -14.13 11.58
N SER A 65 -33.01 -13.31 10.76
CA SER A 65 -33.69 -12.36 9.88
C SER A 65 -34.30 -13.09 8.67
N SER A 66 -35.63 -13.18 8.62
CA SER A 66 -36.39 -13.80 7.53
C SER A 66 -36.49 -12.90 6.28
N GLY A 67 -35.54 -11.99 6.10
CA GLY A 67 -35.49 -11.10 4.94
C GLY A 67 -34.97 -11.84 3.71
N ALA A 68 -35.35 -11.39 2.52
CA ALA A 68 -34.69 -11.86 1.30
C ALA A 68 -33.20 -11.48 1.35
N ASP A 69 -32.32 -12.38 0.90
CA ASP A 69 -30.90 -12.06 0.74
C ASP A 69 -30.76 -10.81 -0.15
N GLU A 70 -30.23 -9.72 0.40
CA GLU A 70 -29.91 -8.53 -0.37
C GLU A 70 -28.50 -8.67 -0.92
N TYR A 71 -28.30 -8.29 -2.18
CA TYR A 71 -26.99 -8.38 -2.84
C TYR A 71 -26.57 -7.01 -3.34
N VAL A 72 -25.27 -6.77 -3.33
CA VAL A 72 -24.64 -5.70 -4.09
C VAL A 72 -23.64 -6.26 -5.08
N ARG A 73 -23.31 -5.43 -6.06
CA ARG A 73 -22.27 -5.67 -7.06
C ARG A 73 -21.09 -4.76 -6.82
N LEU A 74 -19.88 -5.21 -7.13
CA LEU A 74 -18.70 -4.35 -7.17
C LEU A 74 -18.89 -3.26 -8.23
N ASP A 75 -18.64 -2.00 -7.87
CA ASP A 75 -18.59 -0.89 -8.82
C ASP A 75 -17.20 -0.85 -9.48
N VAL A 76 -17.00 -1.71 -10.47
CA VAL A 76 -15.70 -1.90 -11.12
C VAL A 76 -15.19 -0.59 -11.77
N GLU A 77 -16.08 0.24 -12.29
CA GLU A 77 -15.73 1.53 -12.90
C GLU A 77 -15.13 2.48 -11.86
N ARG A 78 -15.79 2.62 -10.71
CA ARG A 78 -15.28 3.49 -9.64
C ARG A 78 -14.07 2.92 -8.93
N GLU A 79 -13.97 1.59 -8.82
CA GLU A 79 -12.76 0.95 -8.33
C GLU A 79 -11.56 1.23 -9.23
N TRP A 80 -11.74 1.07 -10.55
CA TRP A 80 -10.68 1.43 -11.49
C TRP A 80 -10.31 2.91 -11.38
N LEU A 81 -11.29 3.81 -11.29
CA LEU A 81 -11.03 5.24 -11.12
C LEU A 81 -10.22 5.53 -9.84
N LEU A 82 -10.50 4.83 -8.74
CA LEU A 82 -9.72 4.93 -7.50
C LEU A 82 -8.28 4.45 -7.69
N VAL A 83 -8.10 3.23 -8.22
CA VAL A 83 -6.78 2.65 -8.49
C VAL A 83 -5.97 3.58 -9.40
N LYS A 84 -6.55 4.00 -10.53
CA LYS A 84 -5.95 4.94 -11.49
C LYS A 84 -5.55 6.25 -10.83
N SER A 85 -6.38 6.80 -9.95
CA SER A 85 -6.09 8.06 -9.26
C SER A 85 -4.95 7.91 -8.26
N LEU A 86 -4.91 6.80 -7.52
CA LEU A 86 -3.85 6.50 -6.54
C LEU A 86 -2.50 6.28 -7.23
N VAL A 87 -2.44 5.46 -8.28
CA VAL A 87 -1.17 5.16 -8.98
C VAL A 87 -0.61 6.35 -9.76
N ARG A 88 -1.47 7.26 -10.22
CA ARG A 88 -1.04 8.51 -10.91
C ARG A 88 -0.72 9.65 -9.96
N SER A 89 -1.10 9.55 -8.68
CA SER A 89 -0.85 10.61 -7.72
C SER A 89 0.65 10.66 -7.40
N PRO A 90 1.31 11.82 -7.61
CA PRO A 90 2.71 11.97 -7.23
C PRO A 90 2.91 11.93 -5.71
N ASP A 91 1.85 12.16 -4.92
CA ASP A 91 1.89 12.27 -3.46
C ASP A 91 1.49 10.98 -2.75
N ALA A 92 0.75 10.08 -3.42
CA ALA A 92 0.27 8.85 -2.79
C ALA A 92 1.40 7.83 -2.55
N HIS A 93 2.45 7.85 -3.38
CA HIS A 93 3.61 6.95 -3.29
C HIS A 93 3.21 5.48 -3.05
N VAL A 94 2.24 4.99 -3.84
CA VAL A 94 1.67 3.65 -3.68
C VAL A 94 2.77 2.59 -3.79
N GLN A 95 2.89 1.77 -2.74
CA GLN A 95 3.73 0.57 -2.76
C GLN A 95 2.90 -0.67 -3.07
N TRP A 96 1.74 -0.80 -2.45
CA TRP A 96 0.83 -1.92 -2.67
C TRP A 96 -0.63 -1.47 -2.60
N LEU A 97 -1.46 -2.15 -3.36
CA LEU A 97 -2.91 -2.16 -3.27
C LEU A 97 -3.32 -3.64 -3.13
N PHE A 98 -3.51 -4.10 -1.90
CA PHE A 98 -3.85 -5.49 -1.66
C PHE A 98 -5.35 -5.73 -1.83
N VAL A 99 -5.70 -6.67 -2.70
CA VAL A 99 -7.08 -7.07 -2.99
C VAL A 99 -7.12 -8.52 -3.48
N ALA A 100 -8.27 -9.19 -3.36
CA ALA A 100 -8.41 -10.56 -3.82
C ALA A 100 -8.14 -10.69 -5.33
N ARG A 101 -7.46 -11.76 -5.75
CA ARG A 101 -7.01 -11.96 -7.15
C ARG A 101 -8.15 -11.89 -8.16
N TRP A 102 -9.36 -12.31 -7.77
CA TRP A 102 -10.52 -12.25 -8.67
C TRP A 102 -11.07 -10.83 -8.81
N LEU A 103 -10.97 -9.99 -7.79
CA LEU A 103 -11.36 -8.58 -7.87
C LEU A 103 -10.32 -7.77 -8.64
N GLU A 104 -9.03 -8.04 -8.44
CA GLU A 104 -7.94 -7.54 -9.29
C GLU A 104 -8.25 -7.81 -10.76
N ALA A 105 -8.58 -9.06 -11.12
CA ALA A 105 -8.92 -9.44 -12.48
C ALA A 105 -10.10 -8.64 -13.04
N LEU A 106 -11.18 -8.45 -12.26
CA LEU A 106 -12.33 -7.65 -12.70
C LEU A 106 -11.94 -6.19 -12.99
N ILE A 107 -11.15 -5.58 -12.10
CA ILE A 107 -10.71 -4.18 -12.21
C ILE A 107 -9.77 -3.99 -13.41
N ILE A 108 -8.79 -4.88 -13.58
CA ILE A 108 -7.81 -4.80 -14.66
C ILE A 108 -8.44 -5.10 -16.02
N GLU A 109 -9.33 -6.09 -16.12
CA GLU A 109 -10.06 -6.37 -17.36
C GLU A 109 -10.95 -5.19 -17.77
N TYR A 110 -11.57 -4.50 -16.81
CA TYR A 110 -12.29 -3.25 -17.10
C TYR A 110 -11.35 -2.16 -17.65
N ALA A 111 -10.19 -1.95 -17.03
CA ALA A 111 -9.20 -0.97 -17.49
C ALA A 111 -8.73 -1.25 -18.92
N ARG A 112 -8.45 -2.53 -19.23
CA ARG A 112 -8.07 -2.99 -20.57
C ARG A 112 -9.20 -2.77 -21.57
N ALA A 113 -10.44 -3.12 -21.21
CA ALA A 113 -11.61 -2.94 -22.07
C ALA A 113 -11.92 -1.46 -22.36
N LEU A 114 -11.62 -0.58 -21.41
CA LEU A 114 -11.73 0.88 -21.57
C LEU A 114 -10.66 1.45 -22.54
N GLY A 115 -9.62 0.68 -22.87
CA GLY A 115 -8.53 1.12 -23.72
C GLY A 115 -7.53 2.02 -22.99
N GLU A 116 -7.34 1.81 -21.69
CA GLU A 116 -6.32 2.52 -20.91
C GLU A 116 -4.91 2.27 -21.46
N ASP A 117 -4.03 3.24 -21.21
CA ASP A 117 -2.61 3.15 -21.56
C ASP A 117 -1.98 1.87 -21.00
N PRO A 118 -1.37 1.00 -21.84
CA PRO A 118 -0.74 -0.23 -21.37
C PRO A 118 0.32 0.00 -20.27
N GLU A 119 1.02 1.13 -20.27
CA GLU A 119 1.98 1.46 -19.21
C GLU A 119 1.27 1.69 -17.87
N LEU A 120 0.13 2.40 -17.88
CA LEU A 120 -0.69 2.60 -16.68
C LEU A 120 -1.25 1.27 -16.16
N VAL A 121 -1.73 0.41 -17.05
CA VAL A 121 -2.24 -0.92 -16.68
C VAL A 121 -1.12 -1.76 -16.05
N TRP A 122 0.08 -1.75 -16.63
CA TRP A 122 1.23 -2.46 -16.06
C TRP A 122 1.63 -1.95 -14.67
N VAL A 123 1.63 -0.62 -14.45
CA VAL A 123 1.87 -0.05 -13.11
C VAL A 123 0.80 -0.52 -12.12
N ALA A 124 -0.48 -0.50 -12.53
CA ALA A 124 -1.58 -0.95 -11.70
C ALA A 124 -1.46 -2.45 -11.35
N GLU A 125 -1.21 -3.33 -12.33
CA GLU A 125 -0.97 -4.76 -12.13
C GLU A 125 0.23 -5.06 -11.24
N SER A 126 1.25 -4.19 -11.25
CA SER A 126 2.44 -4.37 -10.41
C SER A 126 2.15 -4.15 -8.93
N VAL A 127 1.21 -3.26 -8.60
CA VAL A 127 0.90 -2.90 -7.20
C VAL A 127 -0.40 -3.53 -6.69
N LEU A 128 -1.37 -3.84 -7.57
CA LEU A 128 -2.67 -4.40 -7.25
C LEU A 128 -2.58 -5.93 -7.17
N LEU A 129 -2.31 -6.48 -5.98
CA LEU A 129 -2.03 -7.91 -5.82
C LEU A 129 -2.78 -8.51 -4.64
N GLN A 130 -3.00 -9.82 -4.63
CA GLN A 130 -3.42 -10.50 -3.42
C GLN A 130 -2.23 -10.73 -2.47
N PRO A 131 -2.36 -10.41 -1.17
CA PRO A 131 -1.31 -10.69 -0.20
C PRO A 131 -1.15 -12.20 0.00
N GLY A 132 0.10 -12.66 0.11
CA GLY A 132 0.44 -14.08 0.22
C GLY A 132 0.38 -14.65 1.63
N ASP A 133 0.23 -13.80 2.65
CA ASP A 133 0.40 -14.18 4.05
C ASP A 133 -0.82 -13.86 4.94
N SER A 134 -1.92 -13.34 4.37
CA SER A 134 -3.19 -13.03 5.03
C SER A 134 -4.41 -13.60 4.29
N THR A 135 -5.63 -13.25 4.71
CA THR A 135 -6.84 -13.45 3.92
C THR A 135 -6.74 -12.75 2.56
N ALA A 136 -7.62 -13.12 1.63
CA ALA A 136 -7.56 -12.66 0.25
C ALA A 136 -7.81 -11.15 0.08
N HIS A 137 -8.38 -10.44 1.06
CA HIS A 137 -8.86 -9.05 0.90
C HIS A 137 -9.98 -8.98 -0.14
N ALA A 138 -11.02 -9.78 0.06
CA ALA A 138 -12.20 -9.82 -0.80
C ALA A 138 -13.24 -8.75 -0.42
N ASP A 139 -12.99 -7.99 0.63
CA ASP A 139 -13.91 -7.08 1.30
C ASP A 139 -13.43 -5.62 1.37
N HIS A 140 -12.18 -5.37 1.00
CA HIS A 140 -11.57 -4.03 0.96
C HIS A 140 -10.33 -4.01 0.05
N LEU A 141 -9.89 -2.80 -0.29
CA LEU A 141 -8.61 -2.50 -0.92
C LEU A 141 -7.63 -2.00 0.15
N HIS A 142 -6.67 -2.82 0.56
CA HIS A 142 -5.64 -2.40 1.52
C HIS A 142 -4.56 -1.63 0.78
N LEU A 143 -4.48 -0.31 1.01
CA LEU A 143 -3.42 0.55 0.52
C LEU A 143 -2.21 0.47 1.44
N ARG A 144 -1.01 0.28 0.87
CA ARG A 144 0.26 0.58 1.53
C ARG A 144 1.04 1.63 0.74
N VAL A 145 1.46 2.68 1.43
CA VAL A 145 2.38 3.69 0.87
C VAL A 145 3.83 3.33 1.16
N ALA A 146 4.72 3.67 0.22
CA ALA A 146 6.15 3.46 0.34
C ALA A 146 6.74 4.36 1.43
N CYS A 147 7.91 3.98 1.96
CA CYS A 147 8.70 4.92 2.74
C CYS A 147 9.15 6.08 1.85
N THR A 148 8.98 7.31 2.33
CA THR A 148 9.63 8.47 1.73
C THR A 148 11.16 8.37 1.94
N PRO A 149 11.97 9.08 1.13
CA PRO A 149 13.41 9.15 1.33
C PRO A 149 13.82 9.52 2.76
N ASP A 150 13.18 10.53 3.36
CA ASP A 150 13.46 10.97 4.73
C ASP A 150 13.04 9.93 5.78
N ALA A 151 11.89 9.27 5.57
CA ALA A 151 11.44 8.21 6.44
C ALA A 151 12.39 7.01 6.39
N PHE A 152 12.94 6.69 5.21
CA PHE A 152 13.92 5.64 5.03
C PHE A 152 15.20 5.92 5.85
N LEU A 153 15.73 7.14 5.77
CA LEU A 153 16.86 7.59 6.60
C LEU A 153 16.55 7.54 8.11
N SER A 154 15.29 7.74 8.47
CA SER A 154 14.80 7.67 9.85
C SER A 154 14.47 6.25 10.32
N GLY A 155 14.78 5.22 9.52
CA GLY A 155 14.62 3.81 9.89
C GLY A 155 13.36 3.10 9.33
N CYS A 156 12.63 3.72 8.40
CA CYS A 156 11.52 3.08 7.72
C CYS A 156 12.03 1.98 6.77
N LEU A 157 11.72 0.72 7.08
CA LEU A 157 12.26 -0.44 6.36
C LEU A 157 11.60 -0.71 4.99
N GLY A 158 10.47 -0.08 4.69
CA GLY A 158 9.67 -0.31 3.48
C GLY A 158 8.90 -1.63 3.56
N GLY A 159 9.63 -2.74 3.44
CA GLY A 159 9.09 -4.10 3.28
C GLY A 159 8.55 -4.32 1.87
N GLY A 160 9.01 -5.38 1.20
CA GLY A 160 8.67 -5.63 -0.22
C GLY A 160 9.59 -4.87 -1.20
N PRO A 161 9.27 -4.87 -2.50
CA PRO A 161 10.02 -4.16 -3.53
C PRO A 161 9.87 -2.65 -3.37
N TYR A 162 10.86 -1.93 -3.89
CA TYR A 162 10.79 -0.49 -4.12
C TYR A 162 10.65 -0.26 -5.62
N TRP A 163 9.53 0.32 -6.04
CA TRP A 163 9.23 0.47 -7.46
C TRP A 163 10.10 1.55 -8.12
N PRO A 164 10.52 1.36 -9.38
CA PRO A 164 11.42 2.29 -10.06
C PRO A 164 10.78 3.66 -10.35
N TRP A 165 9.44 3.77 -10.31
CA TRP A 165 8.71 5.04 -10.46
C TRP A 165 8.52 5.80 -9.14
N LEU A 166 8.93 5.24 -8.00
CA LEU A 166 8.91 5.94 -6.71
C LEU A 166 10.17 6.80 -6.54
N PRO A 167 10.13 7.87 -5.73
CA PRO A 167 11.30 8.70 -5.44
C PRO A 167 12.48 7.87 -4.96
N ALA A 168 13.67 8.06 -5.53
CA ALA A 168 14.83 7.28 -5.14
C ALA A 168 15.14 7.41 -3.64
N VAL A 169 15.27 6.28 -2.95
CA VAL A 169 15.77 6.26 -1.56
C VAL A 169 17.30 6.38 -1.56
N PRO A 170 17.88 7.14 -0.61
CA PRO A 170 19.33 7.24 -0.48
C PRO A 170 19.93 5.85 -0.28
N GLN A 171 20.82 5.43 -1.17
CA GLN A 171 21.66 4.27 -0.91
C GLN A 171 22.73 4.70 0.09
N LEU A 172 22.83 3.99 1.22
CA LEU A 172 23.95 4.16 2.12
C LEU A 172 25.20 3.69 1.36
N VAL A 173 26.01 4.65 0.91
CA VAL A 173 27.36 4.33 0.43
C VAL A 173 28.13 3.87 1.67
N PRO A 174 28.63 2.61 1.70
CA PRO A 174 29.43 2.19 2.83
C PRO A 174 30.63 3.14 2.95
N PRO A 175 30.98 3.59 4.18
CA PRO A 175 32.19 4.37 4.35
C PRO A 175 33.38 3.56 3.80
N PRO A 176 34.41 4.23 3.25
CA PRO A 176 35.66 3.57 2.90
C PRO A 176 36.14 2.66 4.03
N ASP A 177 36.73 1.50 3.70
CA ASP A 177 37.19 0.54 4.71
C ASP A 177 38.06 1.17 5.81
N VAL A 178 38.82 2.22 5.48
CA VAL A 178 39.63 2.99 6.44
C VAL A 178 38.78 3.72 7.47
N ASP A 179 37.67 4.33 7.06
CA ASP A 179 36.77 5.07 7.95
C ASP A 179 35.95 4.10 8.80
N LEU A 180 35.55 2.96 8.21
CA LEU A 180 34.89 1.88 8.93
C LEU A 180 35.80 1.26 10.00
N ALA A 181 37.06 0.97 9.63
CA ALA A 181 38.05 0.44 10.56
C ALA A 181 38.35 1.43 11.68
N ALA A 182 38.46 2.73 11.37
CA ALA A 182 38.66 3.78 12.37
C ALA A 182 37.48 3.86 13.35
N ALA A 183 36.23 3.82 12.86
CA ALA A 183 35.05 3.83 13.72
C ALA A 183 34.97 2.61 14.65
N ILE A 184 35.24 1.41 14.11
CA ILE A 184 35.28 0.17 14.91
C ILE A 184 36.40 0.23 15.97
N LEU A 185 37.57 0.74 15.60
CA LEU A 185 38.70 0.88 16.52
C LEU A 185 38.43 1.92 17.61
N ASP A 186 37.75 3.03 17.30
CA ASP A 186 37.38 4.07 18.27
C ASP A 186 36.37 3.55 19.31
N ASP A 187 35.39 2.76 18.87
CA ASP A 187 34.43 2.08 19.76
C ASP A 187 35.10 1.00 20.65
N LEU A 188 36.09 0.28 20.12
CA LEU A 188 36.80 -0.77 20.86
C LEU A 188 37.90 -0.25 21.79
N LEU A 189 38.47 0.93 21.48
CA LEU A 189 39.57 1.55 22.21
C LEU A 189 39.25 3.03 22.47
N PRO A 190 38.26 3.35 23.32
CA PRO A 190 37.90 4.74 23.59
C PRO A 190 39.12 5.51 24.11
N GLY A 191 39.59 6.46 23.30
CA GLY A 191 40.76 7.31 23.59
C GLY A 191 42.02 7.07 22.73
N GLY A 192 41.97 6.20 21.72
CA GLY A 192 43.15 5.85 20.91
C GLY A 192 43.47 6.79 19.73
N ALA A 193 42.49 7.51 19.18
CA ALA A 193 42.68 8.31 17.96
C ALA A 193 42.81 9.81 18.27
N ALA A 194 43.94 10.21 18.82
CA ALA A 194 44.36 11.61 18.73
C ALA A 194 44.80 11.93 17.28
N ALA A 195 44.10 12.89 16.68
CA ALA A 195 44.53 13.73 15.56
C ALA A 195 44.81 13.07 14.19
N GLY A 196 43.77 12.89 13.39
CA GLY A 196 43.84 12.91 11.93
C GLY A 196 42.93 14.01 11.39
N SER A 197 43.51 15.03 10.74
CA SER A 197 42.79 16.17 10.13
C SER A 197 41.62 15.70 9.25
N ARG A 198 40.38 15.99 9.66
CA ARG A 198 39.20 15.90 8.79
C ARG A 198 39.34 16.96 7.70
N VAL A 199 39.76 16.57 6.50
CA VAL A 199 39.66 17.40 5.31
C VAL A 199 38.23 17.23 4.77
N ALA A 200 37.45 18.30 4.77
CA ALA A 200 36.15 18.32 4.12
C ALA A 200 36.33 18.11 2.61
N ALA A 201 35.52 17.23 2.02
CA ALA A 201 35.39 17.14 0.57
C ALA A 201 34.89 18.50 0.02
N PRO A 202 35.39 18.97 -1.13
CA PRO A 202 34.93 20.23 -1.68
C PRO A 202 33.47 20.12 -2.15
N ASP A 203 32.69 21.17 -1.88
CA ASP A 203 31.38 21.39 -2.49
C ASP A 203 31.53 21.31 -4.01
N SER A 204 30.98 20.26 -4.60
CA SER A 204 30.78 20.21 -6.04
C SER A 204 29.41 20.80 -6.32
N ALA A 205 29.42 22.12 -6.51
CA ALA A 205 28.38 22.84 -7.23
C ALA A 205 28.38 22.37 -8.69
N LEU A 206 27.24 21.84 -9.15
CA LEU A 206 26.51 22.16 -10.38
C LEU A 206 25.31 21.22 -10.55
#